data_AF-A0A8T5S5W7-F1
#
_entry.id   AF-A0A8T5S5W7-F1
#
_cell.length_a   1.000
_cell.length_b   1.000
_cell.length_c   1.000
_cell.angle_alpha   90.00
_cell.angle_beta   90.00
_cell.angle_gamma   90.00
#
_symmetry.space_group_name_H-M   'P 1'
#
loop_
_entity.id
_entity.type
_entity.pdbx_description
1 polymer ?
#
loop_
_entity_poly.entity_id
_entity_poly.type
_entity_poly.pdbx_seq_one_letter_code
_entity_poly.pdbx_strand_id
1 'polypeptide(L)' 'MKPPICRVCNKELEEKEDGGLIYFKKRQSDIKWEKRMEEIGGVGHPPYAEWFCKRHFKKANELKHLPIDKALEQLLL' A
#
# COMPACT_ATOMS: atom_id res chain seq x y z
N MET A 1 2.30 3.38 12.78
CA MET A 1 1.87 4.05 11.53
C MET A 1 3.05 4.03 10.57
N LYS A 2 2.85 3.69 9.29
CA LYS A 2 3.94 3.73 8.30
C LYS A 2 4.05 5.14 7.72
N PRO A 3 5.25 5.75 7.65
CA PRO A 3 5.43 7.08 7.04
C PRO A 3 4.87 7.13 5.61
N PRO A 4 4.32 8.27 5.18
CA PRO A 4 3.77 8.44 3.84
C PRO A 4 4.91 8.67 2.84
N ILE A 5 5.64 7.62 2.51
CA ILE A 5 6.79 7.64 1.58
C ILE A 5 6.43 6.82 0.35
N CYS A 6 6.59 7.40 -0.83
CA CYS A 6 6.28 6.72 -2.09
C CYS A 6 7.09 5.44 -2.24
N ARG A 7 6.41 4.29 -2.36
CA ARG A 7 7.03 2.97 -2.44
C ARG A 7 7.94 2.77 -3.66
N VAL A 8 7.76 3.57 -4.72
CA VAL A 8 8.50 3.45 -5.98
C VAL A 8 9.77 4.31 -6.01
N CYS A 9 9.68 5.56 -5.55
CA CYS A 9 10.79 6.52 -5.69
C CYS A 9 11.27 7.14 -4.38
N ASN A 10 10.77 6.67 -3.24
CA ASN A 10 11.12 7.16 -1.91
C ASN A 10 10.87 8.66 -1.68
N LYS A 11 10.06 9.31 -2.53
CA LYS A 11 9.62 10.70 -2.30
C LYS A 11 8.72 10.70 -1.06
N GLU A 12 9.01 11.55 -0.08
CA GLU A 12 8.11 11.83 1.04
C GLU A 12 6.86 12.58 0.55
N LEU A 13 5.69 12.24 1.10
CA LEU A 13 4.43 12.93 0.84
C LEU A 13 4.19 13.84 2.05
N GLU A 14 4.56 15.11 1.91
CA GLU A 14 4.43 16.12 2.98
C GLU A 14 3.00 16.67 3.03
N GLU A 15 2.39 16.88 1.85
CA GLU A 15 1.03 17.38 1.73
C GLU A 15 0.05 16.29 1.30
N LYS A 16 -1.25 16.47 1.62
CA LYS A 16 -2.30 15.52 1.18
C LYS A 16 -2.38 15.35 -0.34
N GLU A 17 -1.95 16.36 -1.09
CA GLU A 17 -2.02 16.41 -2.54
C GLU A 17 -0.80 15.76 -3.22
N ASP A 18 0.24 15.43 -2.45
CA ASP A 18 1.46 14.82 -2.93
C ASP A 18 1.30 13.36 -3.34
N GLY A 19 0.16 12.73 -3.03
CA GLY A 19 -0.11 11.34 -3.34
C GLY A 19 -1.22 10.72 -2.51
N GLY A 20 -1.15 9.40 -2.30
CA GLY A 20 -2.16 8.71 -1.51
C GLY A 20 -1.80 7.27 -1.16
N LEU A 21 -2.57 6.73 -0.21
CA LEU A 21 -2.52 5.34 0.20
C LEU A 21 -3.41 4.51 -0.71
N ILE A 22 -2.89 3.40 -1.21
CA ILE A 22 -3.64 2.44 -2.01
C ILE A 22 -3.69 1.11 -1.28
N TYR A 23 -4.87 0.51 -1.23
CA TYR A 23 -5.10 -0.84 -0.74
C TYR A 23 -5.22 -1.80 -1.92
N PHE A 24 -4.37 -2.81 -1.94
CA PHE A 24 -4.31 -3.85 -2.97
C PHE A 24 -5.20 -5.03 -2.60
N LYS A 25 -5.43 -5.92 -3.57
CA LYS A 25 -6.14 -7.18 -3.34
C LYS A 25 -5.40 -8.00 -2.27
N LYS A 26 -6.14 -8.38 -1.24
CA LYS A 26 -5.61 -9.17 -0.13
C LYS A 26 -5.19 -10.56 -0.59
N ARG A 27 -4.04 -11.01 -0.11
CA ARG A 27 -3.59 -12.42 -0.14
C ARG A 27 -4.12 -13.15 1.09
N GLN A 28 -3.98 -14.47 1.10
CA GLN A 28 -4.36 -15.27 2.26
C GLN A 28 -3.60 -14.87 3.54
N SER A 29 -2.33 -14.48 3.42
CA SER A 29 -1.52 -13.98 4.54
C SER A 29 -2.04 -12.66 5.10
N ASP A 30 -2.58 -11.80 4.23
CA ASP A 30 -3.11 -10.49 4.62
C ASP A 30 -4.41 -10.65 5.41
N ILE A 31 -5.26 -11.59 5.00
CA ILE A 31 -6.48 -11.97 5.74
C ILE A 31 -6.12 -12.52 7.13
N LYS A 32 -5.08 -13.37 7.22
CA LYS A 32 -4.60 -13.88 8.52
C LYS A 32 -4.07 -12.75 9.42
N TRP A 33 -3.38 -11.77 8.83
CA TRP A 33 -2.90 -10.60 9.56
C TRP A 33 -4.06 -9.78 10.14
N GLU A 34 -5.12 -9.52 9.35
CA GLU A 34 -6.29 -8.79 9.83
C GLU A 34 -6.97 -9.49 11.00
N LYS A 35 -7.22 -10.80 10.88
CA LYS A 35 -7.80 -11.59 11.98
C LYS A 35 -6.96 -11.50 13.25
N ARG A 36 -5.63 -11.61 13.12
CA ARG A 36 -4.72 -11.48 14.26
C ARG A 36 -4.79 -10.09 14.88
N MET A 37 -4.86 -9.03 14.08
CA MET A 37 -5.01 -7.66 14.60
C MET A 37 -6.34 -7.49 15.32
N GLU A 38 -7.43 -8.02 14.79
CA GLU A 38 -8.74 -8.00 15.44
C GLU A 38 -8.73 -8.74 16.78
N GLU A 39 -8.18 -9.96 16.82
CA GLU A 39 -8.09 -10.79 18.02
C GLU A 39 -7.33 -10.13 19.18
N ILE A 40 -6.27 -9.38 18.86
CA ILE A 40 -5.42 -8.73 19.88
C ILE A 40 -5.77 -7.25 20.11
N GLY A 41 -6.79 -6.72 19.44
CA GLY A 41 -7.08 -5.27 19.43
C GLY A 41 -5.94 -4.44 18.85
N GLY A 42 -5.13 -5.03 17.97
CA GLY A 42 -3.95 -4.44 17.36
C GLY A 42 -4.30 -3.45 16.26
N VAL A 43 -3.47 -2.41 16.14
CA VAL A 43 -3.55 -1.43 15.04
C VAL A 43 -2.22 -1.38 14.31
N GLY A 44 -2.26 -1.14 13.00
CA GLY A 44 -1.04 -1.15 12.20
C GLY A 44 -1.29 -0.76 10.75
N HIS A 45 -0.19 -0.54 10.03
CA HIS A 45 -0.25 -0.36 8.58
C HIS A 45 -0.45 -1.72 7.92
N PRO A 46 -1.54 -1.93 7.15
CA PRO A 46 -1.82 -3.23 6.59
C PRO A 46 -0.77 -3.65 5.55
N PRO A 47 -0.40 -4.94 5.48
CA PRO A 47 0.64 -5.44 4.56
C PRO A 47 0.24 -5.37 3.08
N TYR A 48 -1.04 -5.12 2.79
CA TYR A 48 -1.60 -4.95 1.45
C TYR A 48 -1.86 -3.46 1.13
N ALA A 49 -1.30 -2.52 1.89
CA ALA A 49 -1.43 -1.10 1.64
C ALA A 49 -0.05 -0.47 1.40
N GLU A 50 0.06 0.49 0.49
CA GLU A 50 1.30 1.24 0.24
C GLU A 50 1.03 2.68 -0.18
N TRP A 51 1.97 3.56 0.15
CA TRP A 51 1.93 4.98 -0.21
C TRP A 51 2.56 5.21 -1.60
N PHE A 52 1.93 6.05 -2.42
CA PHE A 52 2.44 6.45 -3.72
C PHE A 52 2.33 7.94 -3.92
N CYS A 53 3.41 8.59 -4.38
CA CYS A 53 3.33 9.98 -4.78
C CYS A 53 2.42 10.14 -6.02
N LYS A 54 1.95 11.36 -6.27
CA LYS A 54 1.03 11.73 -7.35
C LYS A 54 1.44 11.15 -8.71
N ARG A 55 2.76 11.11 -8.99
CA ARG A 55 3.32 10.54 -10.23
C ARG A 55 3.03 9.04 -10.39
N HIS A 56 3.20 8.26 -9.31
CA HIS A 56 3.03 6.81 -9.35
C HIS A 56 1.63 6.35 -8.94
N PHE A 57 0.84 7.21 -8.28
CA PHE A 57 -0.47 6.88 -7.75
C PHE A 57 -1.41 6.35 -8.84
N LYS A 58 -1.48 6.99 -10.00
CA LYS A 58 -2.38 6.58 -11.10
C LYS A 58 -2.12 5.13 -11.54
N LYS A 59 -0.88 4.83 -11.96
CA LYS A 59 -0.49 3.47 -12.40
C LYS A 59 -0.67 2.45 -11.28
N ALA A 60 -0.32 2.80 -10.05
CA ALA A 60 -0.49 1.91 -8.90
C ALA A 60 -1.97 1.61 -8.61
N ASN A 61 -2.85 2.62 -8.76
CA ASN A 61 -4.28 2.48 -8.50
C ASN A 61 -4.98 1.63 -9.57
N GLU A 62 -4.52 1.68 -10.83
CA GLU A 62 -4.97 0.78 -11.90
C GLU A 62 -4.67 -0.69 -11.55
N LEU A 63 -3.57 -0.95 -10.83
CA LEU A 63 -3.12 -2.29 -10.43
C LEU A 63 -3.69 -2.76 -9.08
N LYS A 64 -4.56 -1.99 -8.41
CA LYS A 64 -5.09 -2.33 -7.07
C LYS A 64 -5.83 -3.67 -6.99
N HIS A 65 -6.27 -4.18 -8.13
CA HIS A 65 -6.94 -5.47 -8.27
C HIS A 65 -5.96 -6.67 -8.17
N LEU A 66 -4.65 -6.43 -8.23
CA LEU A 66 -3.60 -7.43 -8.04
C LEU A 66 -3.13 -7.46 -6.57
N PRO A 67 -2.55 -8.58 -6.11
CA PRO A 67 -1.74 -8.60 -4.90
C PRO A 67 -0.60 -7.60 -4.95
N ILE A 68 -0.23 -7.03 -3.80
CA ILE A 68 0.73 -5.93 -3.70
C ILE A 68 2.10 -6.26 -4.32
N ASP A 69 2.59 -7.48 -4.15
CA ASP A 69 3.83 -7.98 -4.74
C ASP A 69 3.76 -7.96 -6.27
N LYS A 70 2.63 -8.40 -6.85
CA LYS A 70 2.40 -8.38 -8.30
C LYS A 70 2.21 -6.98 -8.87
N ALA A 71 1.56 -6.10 -8.12
CA ALA A 71 1.45 -4.70 -8.51
C ALA A 71 2.84 -4.01 -8.49
N LEU A 72 3.67 -4.27 -7.47
CA LEU A 72 5.00 -3.70 -7.37
C LEU A 72 5.94 -4.22 -8.46
N GLU A 73 5.89 -5.50 -8.81
CA GLU A 73 6.62 -6.06 -9.96
C GLU A 73 6.33 -5.23 -11.23
N GLN A 74 5.08 -4.85 -11.51
CA GLN A 74 4.72 -4.07 -12.70
C GLN A 74 5.00 -2.56 -12.60
N LEU A 75 5.21 -2.04 -11.40
CA LEU A 75 5.50 -0.61 -11.16
C LEU A 75 6.99 -0.29 -11.19
N LEU A 76 7.83 -1.28 -10.85
CA LEU A 76 9.29 -1.15 -10.77
C LEU A 76 10.01 -1.60 -12.05
N LEU A 77 9.26 -2.18 -13.00
CA LEU A 77 9.64 -2.34 -14.41
C LEU A 77 9.37 -1.05 -15.19
#